data_AF-A0A5N8YE85-F1
#
_entry.id   AF-A0A5N8YE85-F1
#
_cell.length_a   1.000
_cell.length_b   1.000
_cell.length_c   1.000
_cell.angle_alpha   90.00
_cell.angle_beta   90.00
_cell.angle_gamma   90.00
#
_symmetry.space_group_name_H-M   'P 1'
#
loop_
_entity.id
_entity.type
_entity.pdbx_description
1 polymer ?
#
loop_
_entity_poly.entity_id
_entity_poly.type
_entity_poly.pdbx_seq_one_letter_code
_entity_poly.pdbx_strand_id
1 'polypeptide(L)'
;MLLNVYLKSLRDSKKSIIYYSIGTMVLGLYVTLFYPTIRDSTGLTDFLEQLPEAMLAFIGDADTYTTPEGFLNAEVFGFMGPMIFGVFAIIAGAGTIAGEEESHSLDQLLANPVSRKNVLLQKAAALLTGLFVLSIALWIGIIGGSKIAGFGLSLIGTTQAIFSLYVLGGTLGLIALSVGASTGKKSLAGG
;
A
#
# COMPACT_ATOMS: atom_id res chain seq x y z
N MET A 1 10.80 21.71 -20.04
CA MET A 1 11.32 21.02 -18.83
C MET A 1 10.43 21.42 -17.67
N LEU A 2 9.92 20.48 -16.87
CA LEU A 2 9.07 20.82 -15.72
C LEU A 2 9.97 21.43 -14.63
N LEU A 3 9.72 22.68 -14.24
CA LEU A 3 10.43 23.38 -13.16
C LEU A 3 10.26 22.71 -11.77
N ASN A 4 9.35 21.75 -11.64
CA ASN A 4 8.95 21.17 -10.36
C ASN A 4 9.24 19.65 -10.31
N VAL A 5 10.16 19.24 -9.43
CA VAL A 5 10.62 17.85 -9.28
C VAL A 5 9.49 16.95 -8.77
N TYR A 6 8.57 17.51 -7.97
CA TYR A 6 7.37 16.81 -7.52
C TYR A 6 6.50 16.35 -8.71
N LEU A 7 6.14 17.27 -9.62
CA LEU A 7 5.29 16.95 -10.77
C LEU A 7 5.96 15.97 -11.74
N LYS A 8 7.28 16.10 -11.93
CA LYS A 8 8.06 15.14 -12.70
C LYS A 8 8.00 13.75 -12.05
N SER A 9 8.31 13.65 -10.76
CA SER A 9 8.30 12.38 -10.02
C SER A 9 6.93 11.70 -10.06
N LEU A 10 5.84 12.47 -9.90
CA LEU A 10 4.48 11.94 -9.99
C LEU A 10 4.15 11.45 -11.41
N ARG A 11 4.59 12.19 -12.44
CA ARG A 11 4.37 11.82 -13.85
C ARG A 11 5.14 10.56 -14.23
N ASP A 12 6.34 10.38 -13.72
CA ASP A 12 7.18 9.23 -14.00
C ASP A 12 6.63 7.99 -13.29
N SER A 13 6.16 8.15 -12.05
CA SER A 13 5.51 7.09 -11.26
C SER A 13 4.04 6.83 -11.63
N LYS A 14 3.43 7.62 -12.53
CA LYS A 14 1.98 7.58 -12.80
C LYS A 14 1.46 6.20 -13.18
N LYS A 15 2.22 5.46 -14.00
CA LYS A 15 1.81 4.13 -14.47
C LYS A 15 1.78 3.15 -13.30
N SER A 16 2.84 3.18 -12.47
CA SER A 16 2.90 2.37 -11.25
C SER A 16 1.73 2.71 -10.33
N ILE A 17 1.50 3.99 -10.03
CA ILE A 17 0.37 4.43 -9.19
C ILE A 17 -0.95 3.90 -9.76
N ILE A 18 -1.21 4.04 -11.06
CA ILE A 18 -2.45 3.56 -11.69
C ILE A 18 -2.59 2.04 -11.54
N TYR A 19 -1.56 1.25 -11.86
CA TYR A 19 -1.63 -0.21 -11.77
C TYR A 19 -1.85 -0.69 -10.34
N TYR A 20 -1.10 -0.13 -9.38
CA TYR A 20 -1.26 -0.48 -7.97
C TYR A 20 -2.61 -0.04 -7.42
N SER A 21 -3.10 1.17 -7.76
CA SER A 21 -4.43 1.64 -7.35
C SER A 21 -5.56 0.79 -7.92
N ILE A 22 -5.50 0.41 -9.19
CA ILE A 22 -6.49 -0.50 -9.78
C ILE A 22 -6.43 -1.85 -9.08
N GLY A 23 -5.22 -2.39 -8.86
CA GLY A 23 -5.02 -3.66 -8.17
C GLY A 23 -5.60 -3.67 -6.75
N THR A 24 -5.31 -2.65 -5.94
CA THR A 24 -5.85 -2.56 -4.57
C THR A 24 -7.35 -2.29 -4.55
N MET A 25 -7.88 -1.52 -5.49
CA MET A 25 -9.33 -1.33 -5.61
C MET A 25 -10.04 -2.63 -5.97
N VAL A 26 -9.54 -3.36 -6.97
CA VAL A 26 -10.09 -4.66 -7.38
C VAL A 26 -9.97 -5.67 -6.25
N LEU A 27 -8.86 -5.67 -5.50
CA LEU A 27 -8.69 -6.50 -4.31
C LEU A 27 -9.72 -6.17 -3.23
N GLY A 28 -9.92 -4.89 -2.90
CA GLY A 28 -10.93 -4.45 -1.94
C GLY A 28 -12.33 -4.90 -2.36
N LEU A 29 -12.68 -4.76 -3.64
CA LEU A 29 -13.94 -5.27 -4.20
C LEU A 29 -14.03 -6.78 -4.10
N TYR A 30 -13.00 -7.50 -4.51
CA TYR A 30 -12.97 -8.96 -4.51
C TYR A 30 -13.20 -9.52 -3.10
N VAL A 31 -12.41 -9.06 -2.13
CA VAL A 31 -12.48 -9.58 -0.75
C VAL A 31 -13.86 -9.30 -0.14
N THR A 32 -14.40 -8.09 -0.34
CA THR A 32 -15.72 -7.75 0.20
C THR A 32 -16.86 -8.48 -0.50
N LEU A 33 -16.80 -8.70 -1.82
CA LEU A 33 -17.79 -9.48 -2.55
C LEU A 33 -17.71 -10.98 -2.24
N PHE A 34 -16.54 -11.47 -1.87
CA PHE A 34 -16.30 -12.87 -1.53
C PHE A 34 -16.69 -13.20 -0.08
N TYR A 35 -16.72 -12.21 0.80
CA TYR A 35 -17.05 -12.39 2.22
C TYR A 35 -18.36 -13.17 2.50
N PRO A 36 -19.50 -12.94 1.81
CA PRO A 36 -20.70 -13.73 2.05
C PRO A 36 -20.50 -15.23 1.87
N THR A 37 -19.69 -15.65 0.88
CA THR A 37 -19.36 -17.06 0.64
C THR A 37 -18.57 -17.66 1.80
N ILE A 38 -17.67 -16.87 2.41
CA ILE A 38 -16.92 -17.28 3.61
C ILE A 38 -17.85 -17.38 4.82
N ARG A 39 -18.66 -16.35 5.05
CA ARG A 39 -19.60 -16.28 6.17
C ARG A 39 -20.59 -17.45 6.19
N ASP A 40 -21.09 -17.85 5.03
CA ASP A 40 -22.10 -18.91 4.92
C ASP A 40 -21.47 -20.32 4.83
N SER A 41 -20.13 -20.41 4.81
CA SER A 41 -19.42 -21.70 4.73
C SER A 41 -19.27 -22.35 6.11
N THR A 42 -20.01 -23.43 6.36
CA THR A 42 -19.87 -24.22 7.60
C THR A 42 -18.55 -24.96 7.67
N GLY A 43 -18.02 -25.40 6.52
CA GLY A 43 -16.77 -26.16 6.47
C GLY A 43 -15.52 -25.35 6.86
N LEU A 44 -15.53 -24.03 6.73
CA LEU A 44 -14.42 -23.19 7.19
C LEU A 44 -14.41 -23.11 8.72
N THR A 45 -15.58 -22.91 9.33
CA THR A 45 -15.74 -22.88 10.80
C THR A 45 -15.25 -24.18 11.41
N ASP A 46 -15.73 -25.33 10.90
CA ASP A 46 -15.33 -26.66 11.37
C ASP A 46 -13.82 -26.90 11.24
N PHE A 47 -13.20 -26.37 10.19
CA PHE A 47 -11.75 -26.50 9.97
C PHE A 47 -10.95 -25.64 10.94
N LEU A 48 -11.35 -24.39 11.16
CA LEU A 48 -10.68 -23.48 12.09
C LEU A 48 -10.76 -23.98 13.53
N GLU A 49 -11.91 -24.53 13.95
CA GLU A 49 -12.09 -25.12 15.28
C GLU A 49 -11.18 -26.34 15.56
N GLN A 50 -10.69 -27.00 14.50
CA GLN A 50 -9.77 -28.14 14.61
C GLN A 50 -8.29 -27.72 14.66
N LEU A 51 -7.96 -26.45 14.46
CA LEU A 51 -6.58 -25.97 14.48
C LEU A 51 -6.06 -25.80 15.92
N PRO A 52 -4.76 -26.05 16.16
CA PRO A 52 -4.14 -25.74 17.45
C PRO A 52 -4.19 -24.24 17.76
N GLU A 53 -4.30 -23.87 19.05
CA GLU A 53 -4.29 -22.47 19.52
C GLU A 53 -3.10 -21.67 18.98
N ALA A 54 -1.93 -22.29 18.84
CA ALA A 54 -0.73 -21.65 18.30
C ALA A 54 -0.89 -21.22 16.83
N MET A 55 -1.72 -21.91 16.04
CA MET A 55 -2.03 -21.54 14.66
C MET A 55 -3.15 -20.50 14.59
N LEU A 56 -4.16 -20.62 15.47
CA LEU A 56 -5.24 -19.65 15.58
C LEU A 56 -4.74 -18.26 16.01
N ALA A 57 -3.68 -18.19 16.82
CA ALA A 57 -3.04 -16.91 17.17
C ALA A 57 -2.47 -16.15 15.95
N PHE A 58 -2.16 -16.85 14.85
CA PHE A 58 -1.66 -16.25 13.61
C PHE A 58 -2.74 -15.99 12.57
N ILE A 59 -3.71 -16.90 12.46
CA ILE A 59 -4.74 -16.87 11.40
C ILE A 59 -6.01 -16.14 11.88
N GLY A 60 -6.29 -16.16 13.18
CA GLY A 60 -7.52 -15.67 13.79
C GLY A 60 -8.52 -16.79 14.06
N ASP A 61 -9.31 -16.65 15.13
CA ASP A 61 -10.36 -17.60 15.50
C ASP A 61 -11.52 -17.61 14.50
N ALA A 62 -12.30 -18.69 14.49
CA ALA A 62 -13.48 -18.82 13.64
C ALA A 62 -14.44 -17.62 13.76
N ASP A 63 -14.63 -17.10 14.97
CA ASP A 63 -15.46 -15.92 15.25
C ASP A 63 -14.96 -14.63 14.57
N THR A 64 -13.67 -14.56 14.26
CA THR A 64 -13.09 -13.43 13.52
C THR A 64 -13.57 -13.44 12.07
N TYR A 65 -13.70 -14.63 11.48
CA TYR A 65 -14.11 -14.83 10.08
C TYR A 65 -15.63 -14.75 9.86
N THR A 66 -16.43 -14.89 10.92
CA THR A 66 -17.90 -14.75 10.85
C THR A 66 -18.38 -13.30 10.86
N THR A 67 -17.48 -12.35 11.15
CA THR A 67 -17.77 -10.91 11.10
C THR A 67 -17.05 -10.23 9.92
N PRO A 68 -17.69 -9.26 9.26
CA PRO A 68 -17.10 -8.61 8.09
C PRO A 68 -15.86 -7.78 8.47
N GLU A 69 -15.86 -7.21 9.66
CA GLU A 69 -14.76 -6.40 10.17
C GLU A 69 -13.56 -7.26 10.56
N GLY A 70 -13.78 -8.41 11.21
CA GLY A 70 -12.73 -9.37 11.53
C GLY A 70 -12.11 -9.99 10.28
N PHE A 71 -12.94 -10.39 9.32
CA PHE A 71 -12.46 -10.93 8.04
C PHE A 71 -11.58 -9.95 7.26
N LEU A 72 -12.03 -8.69 7.12
CA LEU A 72 -11.22 -7.65 6.47
C LEU A 72 -9.96 -7.32 7.26
N ASN A 73 -10.02 -7.38 8.60
CA ASN A 73 -8.85 -7.20 9.44
C ASN A 73 -7.79 -8.28 9.16
N ALA A 74 -8.17 -9.55 9.14
CA ALA A 74 -7.26 -10.65 8.88
C ALA A 74 -6.68 -10.60 7.45
N GLU A 75 -7.54 -10.58 6.44
CA GLU A 75 -7.12 -10.71 5.03
C GLU A 75 -6.50 -9.43 4.48
N VAL A 76 -7.20 -8.30 4.60
CA VAL A 76 -6.79 -7.05 3.96
C VAL A 76 -5.80 -6.29 4.84
N PHE A 77 -6.10 -6.09 6.11
CA PHE A 77 -5.27 -5.20 6.95
C PHE A 77 -4.10 -5.91 7.63
N GLY A 78 -4.21 -7.22 7.88
CA GLY A 78 -3.18 -8.04 8.51
C GLY A 78 -2.18 -8.62 7.51
N PHE A 79 -2.64 -8.98 6.31
CA PHE A 79 -1.80 -9.70 5.34
C PHE A 79 -1.59 -8.96 4.01
N MET A 80 -2.63 -8.85 3.18
CA MET A 80 -2.48 -8.38 1.80
C MET A 80 -2.11 -6.89 1.71
N GLY A 81 -2.74 -6.06 2.54
CA GLY A 81 -2.55 -4.61 2.59
C GLY A 81 -1.12 -4.21 2.94
N PRO A 82 -0.56 -4.68 4.08
CA PRO A 82 0.84 -4.39 4.44
C PRO A 82 1.81 -4.83 3.36
N MET A 83 1.61 -5.99 2.72
CA MET A 83 2.45 -6.44 1.62
C MET A 83 2.39 -5.48 0.42
N ILE A 84 1.20 -5.14 -0.06
CA ILE A 84 1.05 -4.31 -1.26
C ILE A 84 1.55 -2.88 -1.01
N PHE A 85 1.16 -2.27 0.11
CA PHE A 85 1.58 -0.92 0.47
C PHE A 85 3.09 -0.85 0.75
N GLY A 86 3.63 -1.87 1.43
CA GLY A 86 5.07 -1.99 1.69
C GLY A 86 5.87 -2.13 0.40
N VAL A 87 5.49 -3.05 -0.48
CA VAL A 87 6.18 -3.27 -1.77
C VAL A 87 6.13 -2.02 -2.64
N PHE A 88 4.95 -1.40 -2.80
CA PHE A 88 4.82 -0.16 -3.55
C PHE A 88 5.71 0.94 -2.97
N ALA A 89 5.68 1.14 -1.65
CA ALA A 89 6.45 2.18 -1.00
C ALA A 89 7.95 1.98 -1.09
N ILE A 90 8.43 0.73 -0.92
CA ILE A 90 9.85 0.38 -1.03
C ILE A 90 10.33 0.60 -2.47
N ILE A 91 9.60 0.10 -3.47
CA ILE A 91 9.97 0.27 -4.88
C ILE A 91 9.95 1.76 -5.27
N ALA A 92 8.90 2.50 -4.89
CA ALA A 92 8.79 3.92 -5.19
C ALA A 92 9.86 4.76 -4.47
N GLY A 93 10.19 4.42 -3.22
CA GLY A 93 11.19 5.11 -2.39
C GLY A 93 12.63 4.80 -2.79
N ALA A 94 12.96 3.54 -3.08
CA ALA A 94 14.29 3.15 -3.55
C ALA A 94 14.53 3.61 -5.00
N GLY A 95 13.52 3.49 -5.87
CA GLY A 95 13.62 3.82 -7.29
C GLY A 95 13.73 5.32 -7.59
N THR A 96 13.38 6.20 -6.65
CA THR A 96 13.36 7.65 -6.88
C THR A 96 14.74 8.28 -7.01
N ILE A 97 15.80 7.64 -6.49
CA ILE A 97 17.18 8.15 -6.57
C ILE A 97 18.01 7.25 -7.48
N ALA A 98 17.93 5.93 -7.31
CA ALA A 98 18.73 5.00 -8.11
C ALA A 98 18.32 4.96 -9.60
N GLY A 99 17.05 5.24 -9.94
CA GLY A 99 16.61 5.33 -11.33
C GLY A 99 17.04 6.62 -12.03
N GLU A 100 17.30 7.70 -11.30
CA GLU A 100 17.81 8.96 -11.88
C GLU A 100 19.33 8.92 -12.10
N GLU A 101 20.05 8.09 -11.33
CA GLU A 101 21.49 7.88 -11.44
C GLU A 101 21.86 7.02 -12.65
N GLU A 102 21.14 5.91 -12.86
CA GLU A 102 21.32 5.01 -14.01
C GLU A 102 20.90 5.66 -15.35
N SER A 103 19.98 6.62 -15.31
CA SER A 103 19.55 7.38 -16.49
C SER A 103 20.42 8.60 -16.80
N HIS A 104 21.53 8.82 -16.06
CA HIS A 104 22.38 10.02 -16.12
C HIS A 104 21.60 11.35 -15.99
N SER A 105 20.34 11.30 -15.52
CA SER A 105 19.51 12.50 -15.39
C SER A 105 19.79 13.28 -14.12
N LEU A 106 20.53 12.68 -13.18
CA LEU A 106 20.99 13.28 -11.93
C LEU A 106 21.97 14.45 -12.18
N ASP A 107 22.89 14.31 -13.13
CA ASP A 107 23.83 15.38 -13.52
C ASP A 107 23.10 16.58 -14.14
N GLN A 108 22.04 16.31 -14.90
CA GLN A 108 21.20 17.34 -15.51
C GLN A 108 20.28 18.05 -14.50
N LEU A 109 19.91 17.37 -13.40
CA LEU A 109 19.12 17.92 -12.29
C LEU A 109 19.98 18.76 -11.34
N LEU A 110 21.22 18.34 -11.08
CA LEU A 110 22.20 19.07 -10.27
C LEU A 110 22.85 20.26 -10.99
N ALA A 111 22.74 20.33 -12.32
CA ALA A 111 23.10 21.52 -13.10
C ALA A 111 22.18 22.72 -12.81
N ASN A 112 21.01 22.49 -12.20
CA ASN A 112 20.10 23.53 -11.73
C ASN A 112 20.34 23.81 -10.23
N PRO A 113 20.24 25.07 -9.76
CA PRO A 113 20.59 25.45 -8.38
C PRO A 113 19.46 25.06 -7.39
N VAL A 114 19.15 23.77 -7.30
CA VAL A 114 18.14 23.24 -6.37
C VAL A 114 18.84 22.61 -5.18
N SER A 115 18.49 23.05 -3.97
CA SER A 115 19.00 22.44 -2.73
C SER A 115 18.64 20.97 -2.67
N ARG A 116 19.61 20.10 -2.34
CA ARG A 116 19.43 18.64 -2.17
C ARG A 116 18.27 18.30 -1.21
N LYS A 117 18.06 19.14 -0.18
CA LYS A 117 16.95 18.98 0.78
C LYS A 117 15.58 19.18 0.11
N ASN A 118 15.46 20.16 -0.78
CA ASN A 118 14.20 20.44 -1.49
C ASN A 118 13.85 19.32 -2.47
N VAL A 119 14.84 18.76 -3.15
CA VAL A 119 14.64 17.59 -4.03
C VAL A 119 14.13 16.39 -3.24
N LEU A 120 14.75 16.10 -2.08
CA LEU A 120 14.33 15.00 -1.21
C LEU A 120 12.89 15.18 -0.71
N LEU A 121 12.54 16.38 -0.24
CA LEU A 121 11.19 16.69 0.23
C LEU A 121 10.14 16.57 -0.89
N GLN A 122 10.45 17.02 -2.11
CA GLN A 122 9.54 16.89 -3.24
C GLN A 122 9.34 15.43 -3.68
N LYS A 123 10.38 14.59 -3.61
CA LYS A 123 10.27 13.15 -3.88
C LYS A 123 9.48 12.42 -2.78
N ALA A 124 9.73 12.75 -1.51
CA ALA A 124 8.95 12.25 -0.38
C ALA A 124 7.46 12.61 -0.52
N ALA A 125 7.16 13.87 -0.87
CA ALA A 125 5.80 14.31 -1.11
C ALA A 125 5.13 13.53 -2.26
N ALA A 126 5.84 13.28 -3.37
CA ALA A 126 5.31 12.49 -4.48
C ALA A 126 5.00 11.03 -4.09
N LEU A 127 5.87 10.41 -3.28
CA LEU A 127 5.64 9.06 -2.74
C LEU A 127 4.39 9.03 -1.87
N LEU A 128 4.26 9.98 -0.95
CA LEU A 128 3.10 10.10 -0.06
C LEU A 128 1.81 10.36 -0.85
N THR A 129 1.86 11.19 -1.90
CA THR A 129 0.70 11.36 -2.79
C THR A 129 0.33 10.06 -3.50
N GLY A 130 1.30 9.28 -3.98
CA GLY A 130 1.05 7.97 -4.57
C GLY A 130 0.33 7.03 -3.58
N LEU A 131 0.86 6.89 -2.37
CA LEU A 131 0.24 6.10 -1.30
C LEU A 131 -1.17 6.58 -0.96
N PHE A 132 -1.40 7.89 -0.93
CA PHE A 132 -2.72 8.46 -0.67
C PHE A 132 -3.74 8.08 -1.74
N VAL A 133 -3.33 8.09 -3.02
CA VAL A 133 -4.20 7.63 -4.13
C VAL A 133 -4.49 6.13 -4.02
N LEU A 134 -3.51 5.30 -3.62
CA LEU A 134 -3.72 3.87 -3.35
C LEU A 134 -4.68 3.64 -2.19
N SER A 135 -4.56 4.41 -1.10
CA SER A 135 -5.47 4.37 0.05
C SER A 135 -6.91 4.71 -0.35
N ILE A 136 -7.11 5.75 -1.15
CA ILE A 136 -8.44 6.10 -1.67
C ILE A 136 -8.99 4.97 -2.54
N ALA A 137 -8.16 4.40 -3.43
CA ALA A 137 -8.59 3.33 -4.31
C ALA A 137 -9.04 2.08 -3.53
N LEU A 138 -8.28 1.70 -2.50
CA LEU A 138 -8.66 0.61 -1.59
C LEU A 138 -9.95 0.93 -0.83
N TRP A 139 -10.10 2.16 -0.33
CA TRP A 139 -11.29 2.61 0.38
C TRP A 139 -12.54 2.51 -0.50
N ILE A 140 -12.44 2.98 -1.75
CA ILE A 140 -13.52 2.87 -2.74
C ILE A 140 -13.84 1.40 -3.01
N GLY A 141 -12.82 0.55 -3.13
CA GLY A 141 -13.03 -0.88 -3.36
C GLY A 141 -13.79 -1.57 -2.22
N ILE A 142 -13.38 -1.31 -0.97
CA ILE A 142 -14.00 -1.90 0.21
C ILE A 142 -15.43 -1.38 0.40
N ILE A 143 -15.63 -0.06 0.39
CA ILE A 143 -16.97 0.53 0.60
C ILE A 143 -17.90 0.23 -0.58
N GLY A 144 -17.37 0.19 -1.80
CA GLY A 144 -18.13 -0.20 -2.99
C GLY A 144 -18.60 -1.65 -2.90
N GLY A 145 -17.70 -2.57 -2.57
CA GLY A 145 -18.04 -3.98 -2.50
C GLY A 145 -18.90 -4.33 -1.29
N SER A 146 -18.74 -3.67 -0.14
CA SER A 146 -19.63 -3.86 1.01
C SER A 146 -21.07 -3.45 0.71
N LYS A 147 -21.26 -2.35 -0.03
CA LYS A 147 -22.59 -1.90 -0.49
C LYS A 147 -23.23 -2.89 -1.45
N ILE A 148 -22.45 -3.48 -2.36
CA ILE A 148 -22.93 -4.48 -3.32
C ILE A 148 -23.28 -5.80 -2.61
N ALA A 149 -22.42 -6.24 -1.70
CA ALA A 149 -22.61 -7.48 -0.92
C ALA A 149 -23.68 -7.35 0.18
N GLY A 150 -24.16 -6.13 0.46
CA GLY A 150 -25.30 -5.90 1.34
C GLY A 150 -25.00 -5.97 2.84
N PHE A 151 -23.75 -5.80 3.26
CA PHE A 151 -23.38 -5.74 4.68
C PHE A 151 -22.84 -4.36 5.09
N GLY A 152 -23.15 -3.96 6.32
CA GLY A 152 -22.69 -2.71 6.91
C GLY A 152 -21.26 -2.81 7.41
N LEU A 153 -20.44 -1.83 7.07
CA LEU A 153 -19.11 -1.62 7.64
C LEU A 153 -19.06 -0.27 8.35
N SER A 154 -18.34 -0.21 9.47
CA SER A 154 -18.00 1.06 10.10
C SER A 154 -17.12 1.89 9.15
N LEU A 155 -17.64 3.02 8.67
CA LEU A 155 -16.90 3.97 7.84
C LEU A 155 -15.65 4.50 8.59
N ILE A 156 -15.80 4.76 9.89
CA ILE A 156 -14.72 5.28 10.73
C ILE A 156 -13.65 4.20 10.91
N GLY A 157 -14.04 2.97 11.26
CA GLY A 157 -13.10 1.87 11.45
C GLY A 157 -12.33 1.54 10.17
N THR A 158 -13.02 1.48 9.03
CA THR A 158 -12.40 1.22 7.72
C THR A 158 -11.38 2.31 7.35
N THR A 159 -11.74 3.58 7.61
CA THR A 159 -10.85 4.71 7.32
C THR A 159 -9.62 4.70 8.23
N GLN A 160 -9.78 4.36 9.52
CA GLN A 160 -8.67 4.21 10.46
C GLN A 160 -7.71 3.07 10.05
N ALA A 161 -8.25 1.94 9.61
CA ALA A 161 -7.45 0.80 9.16
C ALA A 161 -6.69 1.11 7.85
N ILE A 162 -7.30 1.83 6.92
CA ILE A 162 -6.59 2.27 5.70
C ILE A 162 -5.54 3.33 6.03
N PHE A 163 -5.80 4.19 7.02
CA PHE A 163 -4.82 5.17 7.48
C PHE A 163 -3.61 4.49 8.12
N SER A 164 -3.77 3.39 8.86
CA SER A 164 -2.63 2.65 9.40
C SER A 164 -1.76 2.06 8.29
N LEU A 165 -2.36 1.54 7.21
CA LEU A 165 -1.62 1.10 6.01
C LEU A 165 -0.89 2.26 5.31
N TYR A 166 -1.52 3.43 5.22
CA TYR A 166 -0.89 4.63 4.67
C TYR A 166 0.35 5.02 5.49
N VAL A 167 0.24 5.00 6.82
CA VAL A 167 1.36 5.30 7.72
C VAL A 167 2.46 4.26 7.58
N LEU A 168 2.12 2.97 7.56
CA LEU A 168 3.09 1.87 7.37
C LEU A 168 3.81 1.97 6.03
N GLY A 169 3.08 2.16 4.93
CA GLY A 169 3.69 2.37 3.62
C GLY A 169 4.56 3.63 3.62
N GLY A 170 4.07 4.72 4.22
CA GLY A 170 4.80 5.98 4.31
C GLY A 170 6.14 5.83 5.05
N THR A 171 6.15 5.16 6.20
CA THR A 171 7.39 4.94 6.96
C THR A 171 8.37 4.07 6.19
N LEU A 172 7.94 2.94 5.63
CA LEU A 172 8.81 2.06 4.83
C LEU A 172 9.37 2.77 3.59
N GLY A 173 8.54 3.53 2.88
CA GLY A 173 8.95 4.27 1.69
C GLY A 173 9.92 5.41 2.00
N LEU A 174 9.72 6.12 3.11
CA LEU A 174 10.64 7.17 3.56
C LEU A 174 11.98 6.59 4.04
N ILE A 175 11.98 5.43 4.68
CA ILE A 175 13.21 4.71 5.03
C ILE A 175 13.94 4.29 3.76
N ALA A 176 13.26 3.68 2.79
CA ALA A 176 13.84 3.26 1.52
C ALA A 176 14.43 4.46 0.74
N LEU A 177 13.72 5.59 0.72
CA LEU A 177 14.19 6.83 0.12
C LEU A 177 15.45 7.37 0.82
N SER A 178 15.48 7.33 2.15
CA SER A 178 16.62 7.80 2.95
C SER A 178 17.86 6.92 2.73
N VAL A 179 17.69 5.61 2.66
CA VAL A 179 18.75 4.65 2.35
C VAL A 179 19.24 4.83 0.91
N GLY A 180 18.34 5.00 -0.05
CA GLY A 180 18.71 5.29 -1.45
C GLY A 180 19.48 6.61 -1.58
N ALA A 181 19.11 7.63 -0.79
CA ALA A 181 19.79 8.92 -0.77
C ALA A 181 21.20 8.87 -0.16
N SER A 182 21.42 8.00 0.84
CA SER A 182 22.72 7.89 1.52
C SER A 182 23.71 6.98 0.81
N THR A 183 23.24 5.99 0.04
CA THR A 183 24.09 4.96 -0.57
C THR A 183 24.46 5.21 -2.03
N GLY A 184 23.65 5.93 -2.82
CA GLY A 184 23.95 6.22 -4.24
C GLY A 184 24.20 4.97 -5.11
N LYS A 185 23.69 3.80 -4.71
CA LYS A 185 23.87 2.53 -5.44
C LYS A 185 22.62 1.68 -5.38
N LYS A 186 22.16 1.30 -6.57
CA LYS A 186 20.89 0.57 -6.84
C LYS A 186 20.81 -0.81 -6.16
N SER A 187 21.93 -1.52 -5.97
CA SER A 187 21.93 -2.94 -5.56
C SER A 187 21.75 -3.20 -4.05
N LEU A 188 21.59 -2.17 -3.21
CA LEU A 188 21.46 -2.37 -1.76
C LEU A 188 20.09 -1.95 -1.22
N ALA A 189 19.27 -1.23 -1.99
CA ALA A 189 17.98 -0.71 -1.54
C ALA A 189 16.77 -1.51 -2.04
N GLY A 190 16.94 -2.36 -3.08
CA GLY A 190 15.88 -3.20 -3.63
C GLY A 190 16.21 -4.69 -3.73
N GLY A 191 17.44 -5.09 -3.36
CA GLY A 191 18.05 -6.37 -3.75
C GLY A 191 18.90 -6.23 -5.02
#